data_AF-R7BP42-F1
#
_entry.id   AF-R7BP42-F1
#
_cell.length_a   1.000
_cell.length_b   1.000
_cell.length_c   1.000
_cell.angle_alpha   90.00
_cell.angle_beta   90.00
_cell.angle_gamma   90.00
#
_symmetry.space_group_name_H-M   'P 1'
#
loop_
_entity.id
_entity.type
_entity.pdbx_description
1 polymer ?
#
loop_
_entity_poly.entity_id
_entity_poly.type
_entity_poly.pdbx_seq_one_letter_code
_entity_poly.pdbx_strand_id
1 'polypeptide(L)'
;MKTINVGEVAVFDYPEATKEQALKILEEAAETVEAFKRWDKSRLSTSSVALYYEIADTIQACANLIAAIGVDDFTDCMEICKQRNIERGRITVEEPKPELEPCPF
;
A
#
# COMPACT_ATOMS: atom_id res chain seq x y z
N MET A 1 -16.56 -2.53 -1.67
CA MET A 1 -15.08 -2.66 -1.68
C MET A 1 -14.50 -1.67 -0.68
N LYS A 2 -13.57 -2.10 0.19
CA LYS A 2 -12.90 -1.19 1.14
C LYS A 2 -11.61 -0.63 0.53
N THR A 3 -11.37 0.67 0.68
CA THR A 3 -10.13 1.33 0.28
C THR A 3 -9.46 2.02 1.47
N ILE A 4 -8.16 2.32 1.33
CA ILE A 4 -7.39 3.17 2.24
C ILE A 4 -6.85 4.34 1.41
N ASN A 5 -7.00 5.56 1.91
CA ASN A 5 -6.38 6.73 1.31
C ASN A 5 -4.95 6.87 1.84
N VAL A 6 -3.96 6.83 0.95
CA VAL A 6 -2.53 7.01 1.28
C VAL A 6 -2.10 8.47 1.09
N GLY A 7 -2.84 9.26 0.32
CA GLY A 7 -2.44 10.59 -0.12
C GLY A 7 -1.44 10.56 -1.28
N GLU A 8 -0.96 11.74 -1.67
CA GLU A 8 0.17 11.89 -2.58
C GLU A 8 1.49 11.67 -1.82
N VAL A 9 2.41 10.91 -2.41
CA VAL A 9 3.71 10.59 -1.81
C VAL A 9 4.78 11.43 -2.50
N ALA A 10 5.32 12.42 -1.80
CA ALA A 10 6.47 13.18 -2.28
C ALA A 10 7.68 12.25 -2.42
N VAL A 11 8.49 12.44 -3.45
CA VAL A 11 9.72 11.65 -3.69
C VAL A 11 10.96 12.48 -3.40
N PHE A 12 12.11 11.83 -3.30
CA PHE A 12 13.40 12.55 -3.16
C PHE A 12 13.66 13.47 -4.35
N ASP A 13 14.43 14.54 -4.14
CA ASP A 13 14.71 15.53 -5.19
C ASP A 13 15.48 14.94 -6.39
N TYR A 14 16.35 13.97 -6.12
CA TYR A 14 17.21 13.32 -7.12
C TYR A 14 17.36 11.81 -6.86
N PRO A 15 16.30 11.01 -7.05
CA PRO A 15 16.37 9.58 -6.80
C PRO A 15 17.10 8.90 -7.96
N GLU A 16 18.11 8.08 -7.66
CA GLU A 16 18.86 7.32 -8.66
C GLU A 16 18.46 5.84 -8.61
N ALA A 17 18.34 5.19 -9.78
CA ALA A 17 17.97 3.79 -9.92
C ALA A 17 19.13 2.85 -9.57
N THR A 18 19.62 2.97 -8.34
CA THR A 18 20.74 2.19 -7.81
C THR A 18 20.26 0.90 -7.14
N LYS A 19 21.19 -0.02 -6.92
CA LYS A 19 20.90 -1.24 -6.17
C LYS A 19 20.49 -0.91 -4.73
N GLU A 20 21.14 0.10 -4.15
CA GLU A 20 20.90 0.60 -2.81
C GLU A 20 19.46 1.11 -2.68
N GLN A 21 18.98 1.87 -3.66
CA GLN A 21 17.59 2.34 -3.71
C GLN A 21 16.58 1.18 -3.76
N ALA A 22 16.90 0.10 -4.50
CA ALA A 22 16.06 -1.09 -4.53
C ALA A 22 16.11 -1.90 -3.22
N LEU A 23 17.29 -1.97 -2.57
CA LEU A 23 17.47 -2.66 -1.30
C LEU A 23 16.71 -1.97 -0.15
N LYS A 24 16.53 -0.65 -0.20
CA LYS A 24 15.70 0.08 0.77
C LYS A 24 14.30 -0.54 0.93
N ILE A 25 13.65 -0.98 -0.15
CA ILE A 25 12.33 -1.63 -0.06
C ILE A 25 12.37 -2.87 0.83
N LEU A 26 13.43 -3.68 0.73
CA LEU A 26 13.58 -4.87 1.56
C LEU A 26 13.86 -4.52 3.03
N GLU A 27 14.67 -3.48 3.27
CA GLU A 27 14.96 -2.97 4.60
C GLU A 27 13.70 -2.49 5.31
N GLU A 28 12.93 -1.59 4.68
CA GLU A 28 11.70 -1.03 5.29
C GLU A 28 10.63 -2.11 5.49
N ALA A 29 10.54 -3.07 4.58
CA ALA A 29 9.65 -4.22 4.75
C ALA A 29 10.06 -5.10 5.95
N ALA A 30 11.37 -5.28 6.18
CA ALA A 30 11.85 -6.01 7.35
C ALA A 30 11.57 -5.25 8.66
N GLU A 31 11.76 -3.93 8.66
CA GLU A 31 11.44 -3.07 9.80
C GLU A 31 9.94 -3.07 10.12
N THR A 32 9.09 -3.02 9.09
CA THR A 32 7.63 -3.17 9.21
C THR A 32 7.25 -4.47 9.92
N VAL A 33 7.87 -5.59 9.54
CA VAL A 33 7.60 -6.90 10.15
C VAL A 33 8.02 -6.90 11.63
N GLU A 34 9.17 -6.33 11.97
CA GLU A 34 9.61 -6.24 13.37
C GLU A 34 8.74 -5.30 14.20
N ALA A 35 8.31 -4.17 13.65
CA ALA A 35 7.36 -3.27 14.30
C ALA A 35 6.00 -3.96 14.52
N PHE A 36 5.51 -4.74 13.55
CA PHE A 36 4.29 -5.52 13.71
C PHE A 36 4.42 -6.54 14.83
N LYS A 37 5.54 -7.29 14.92
CA LYS A 37 5.77 -8.26 16.01
C LYS A 37 5.76 -7.59 17.38
N ARG A 38 6.30 -6.38 17.51
CA ARG A 38 6.27 -5.60 18.76
C ARG A 38 4.85 -5.14 19.09
N TRP A 39 4.11 -4.65 18.09
CA TRP A 39 2.71 -4.28 18.24
C TRP A 39 1.84 -5.48 18.60
N ASP A 40 2.00 -6.63 17.96
CA ASP A 40 1.16 -7.81 18.20
C ASP A 40 1.32 -8.37 19.61
N LYS A 41 2.56 -8.39 20.13
CA LYS A 41 2.85 -8.83 21.51
C LYS A 41 2.26 -7.92 22.59
N SER A 42 2.22 -6.61 22.33
CA SER A 42 1.83 -5.61 23.33
C SER A 42 0.38 -5.15 23.18
N ARG A 43 -0.13 -5.11 21.94
CA ARG A 43 -1.38 -4.46 21.52
C ARG A 43 -1.53 -3.02 22.05
N LEU A 44 -0.40 -2.38 22.39
CA LEU A 44 -0.37 -1.02 22.92
C LEU A 44 -0.38 0.01 21.79
N SER A 45 -0.99 1.16 22.05
CA SER A 45 -1.10 2.27 21.10
C SER A 45 0.26 2.87 20.70
N THR A 46 1.23 2.89 21.61
CA THR A 46 2.59 3.37 21.33
C THR A 46 3.30 2.49 20.29
N SER A 47 3.12 1.18 20.38
CA SER A 47 3.67 0.23 19.40
C SER A 47 2.97 0.33 18.03
N SER A 48 1.70 0.78 17.96
CA SER A 48 1.03 1.00 16.67
C SER A 48 1.58 2.21 15.92
N VAL A 49 2.06 3.25 16.62
CA VAL A 49 2.65 4.42 15.97
C VAL A 49 3.91 4.03 15.20
N ALA A 50 4.82 3.26 15.83
CA ALA A 50 6.02 2.77 15.16
C ALA A 50 5.66 1.94 13.92
N LEU A 51 4.69 1.03 14.03
CA LEU A 51 4.22 0.25 12.88
C LEU A 51 3.69 1.14 11.73
N TYR A 52 2.98 2.22 12.03
CA TYR A 52 2.51 3.14 11.00
C TYR A 52 3.65 3.86 10.28
N TYR A 53 4.73 4.22 11.00
CA TYR A 53 5.92 4.82 10.39
C TYR A 53 6.62 3.84 9.45
N GLU A 54 6.89 2.61 9.88
CA GLU A 54 7.58 1.65 9.00
C GLU A 54 6.76 1.32 7.74
N ILE A 55 5.42 1.28 7.85
CA ILE A 55 4.53 1.12 6.69
C ILE A 55 4.64 2.33 5.75
N ALA A 56 4.68 3.54 6.29
CA ALA A 56 4.85 4.75 5.50
C ALA A 56 6.21 4.79 4.81
N ASP A 57 7.28 4.40 5.50
CA ASP A 57 8.64 4.34 4.94
C ASP A 57 8.76 3.26 3.85
N THR A 58 8.05 2.13 4.00
CA THR A 58 7.96 1.12 2.95
C THR A 58 7.27 1.67 1.69
N ILE A 59 6.19 2.45 1.85
CA ILE A 59 5.50 3.12 0.73
C ILE A 59 6.42 4.16 0.09
N GLN A 60 7.12 4.96 0.90
CA GLN A 60 8.09 5.97 0.45
C GLN A 60 9.24 5.34 -0.34
N ALA A 61 9.79 4.21 0.12
CA ALA A 61 10.84 3.48 -0.58
C ALA A 61 10.37 2.97 -1.96
N CYS A 62 9.14 2.48 -2.05
CA CYS A 62 8.53 2.10 -3.32
C CYS A 62 8.38 3.31 -4.25
N ALA A 63 7.82 4.42 -3.75
CA ALA A 63 7.61 5.64 -4.53
C ALA A 63 8.93 6.23 -5.04
N ASN A 64 9.96 6.26 -4.20
CA ASN A 64 11.30 6.72 -4.59
C ASN A 64 11.92 5.85 -5.70
N LEU A 65 11.74 4.52 -5.65
CA LEU A 65 12.22 3.66 -6.73
C LEU A 65 11.45 3.86 -8.04
N ILE A 66 10.13 4.08 -7.96
CA ILE A 66 9.28 4.41 -9.12
C ILE A 66 9.77 5.71 -9.78
N ALA A 67 10.02 6.75 -8.99
CA ALA A 67 10.57 8.00 -9.50
C ALA A 67 11.99 7.84 -10.04
N ALA A 68 12.83 7.02 -9.39
CA ALA A 68 14.20 6.76 -9.83
C ALA A 68 14.29 6.13 -11.22
N ILE A 69 13.29 5.33 -11.62
CA ILE A 69 13.20 4.74 -12.97
C ILE A 69 12.48 5.63 -13.98
N GLY A 70 12.14 6.88 -13.59
CA GLY A 70 11.58 7.90 -14.48
C GLY A 70 10.06 7.81 -14.65
N VAL A 71 9.33 7.23 -13.70
CA VAL A 71 7.87 7.18 -13.72
C VAL A 71 7.29 8.17 -12.71
N ASP A 72 6.43 9.05 -13.18
CA ASP A 72 5.74 10.10 -12.41
C ASP A 72 4.28 9.74 -12.11
N ASP A 73 3.62 8.95 -12.96
CA ASP A 73 2.29 8.42 -12.74
C ASP A 73 2.28 6.87 -12.76
N PHE A 74 1.98 6.27 -11.61
CA PHE A 74 1.92 4.82 -11.43
C PHE A 74 0.49 4.24 -11.43
N THR A 75 -0.52 5.05 -11.76
CA THR A 75 -1.95 4.73 -11.62
C THR A 75 -2.33 3.47 -12.39
N ASP A 76 -1.91 3.34 -13.65
CA ASP A 76 -2.26 2.18 -14.49
C ASP A 76 -1.70 0.86 -13.93
N CYS A 77 -0.47 0.88 -13.42
CA CYS A 77 0.13 -0.29 -12.76
C CYS A 77 -0.65 -0.71 -11.52
N MET A 78 -1.14 0.26 -10.74
CA MET A 78 -1.98 0.01 -9.57
C MET A 78 -3.36 -0.54 -9.93
N GLU A 79 -3.98 -0.03 -11.00
CA GLU A 79 -5.26 -0.56 -11.51
C GLU A 79 -5.12 -2.00 -11.99
N ILE A 80 -4.05 -2.32 -12.74
CA ILE A 80 -3.73 -3.70 -13.14
C ILE A 80 -3.46 -4.59 -11.92
N CYS A 81 -2.79 -4.08 -10.89
CA CYS A 81 -2.61 -4.80 -9.63
C CYS A 81 -3.95 -5.11 -8.94
N LYS A 82 -4.86 -4.13 -8.88
CA LYS A 82 -6.20 -4.30 -8.34
C LYS A 82 -6.97 -5.37 -9.11
N GLN A 83 -7.00 -5.29 -10.43
CA GLN A 83 -7.70 -6.24 -11.31
C GLN A 83 -7.19 -7.68 -11.10
N ARG A 84 -5.87 -7.89 -11.05
CA ARG A 84 -5.29 -9.21 -10.75
C ARG A 84 -5.69 -9.74 -9.37
N ASN A 85 -5.89 -8.87 -8.38
CA ASN A 85 -6.34 -9.30 -7.05
C ASN A 85 -7.85 -9.60 -7.01
N ILE A 86 -8.67 -8.94 -7.85
CA ILE A 86 -10.08 -9.28 -8.06
C ILE A 86 -10.20 -10.66 -8.72
N GLU A 87 -9.46 -10.91 -9.79
CA GLU A 87 -9.44 -12.20 -10.50
C GLU A 87 -8.99 -13.36 -9.60
N ARG A 88 -8.11 -13.08 -8.63
CA ARG A 88 -7.65 -14.04 -7.61
C ARG A 88 -8.61 -14.20 -6.43
N GLY A 89 -9.74 -13.47 -6.40
CA GLY A 89 -10.70 -13.48 -5.30
C GLY A 89 -10.18 -12.88 -3.99
N ARG A 90 -9.08 -12.10 -4.02
CA ARG A 90 -8.49 -11.46 -2.83
C ARG A 90 -9.15 -10.12 -2.50
N ILE A 91 -9.59 -9.40 -3.53
CA ILE A 91 -10.45 -8.22 -3.40
C ILE A 91 -11.83 -8.64 -3.87
N THR A 92 -12.81 -8.62 -2.98
CA THR A 92 -14.20 -8.79 -3.36
C THR A 92 -14.73 -7.49 -3.93
N VAL A 93 -15.22 -7.54 -5.16
CA VAL A 93 -16.17 -6.54 -5.64
C VAL A 93 -17.41 -6.66 -4.76
N GLU A 94 -17.92 -5.54 -4.24
CA GLU A 94 -19.30 -5.56 -3.76
C GLU A 94 -20.14 -5.89 -4.98
N GLU A 95 -20.88 -7.00 -4.94
CA GLU A 95 -21.94 -7.19 -5.92
C GLU A 95 -22.82 -5.93 -5.86
N PRO A 96 -23.27 -5.39 -7.00
CA PRO A 96 -24.34 -4.39 -6.95
C PRO A 96 -25.44 -5.00 -6.08
N LYS A 97 -25.90 -4.27 -5.04
CA LYS A 97 -27.09 -4.69 -4.30
C LYS A 97 -28.13 -5.05 -5.36
N PRO A 98 -28.79 -6.23 -5.28
CA PRO A 98 -29.93 -6.48 -6.15
C PRO A 98 -30.81 -5.23 -6.04
N GLU A 99 -31.15 -4.63 -7.19
CA GLU A 99 -32.19 -3.61 -7.21
C GLU A 99 -33.32 -4.18 -6.38
N LEU A 100 -33.66 -3.51 -5.27
CA LEU A 100 -34.81 -3.90 -4.49
C LEU A 100 -35.95 -3.98 -5.50
N GLU A 101 -36.52 -5.17 -5.70
CA GLU A 101 -37.72 -5.29 -6.50
C GLU A 101 -38.67 -4.22 -5.98
N PRO A 102 -39.21 -3.33 -6.84
CA PRO A 102 -40.13 -2.32 -6.39
C PRO A 102 -41.21 -3.01 -5.56
N CYS A 103 -41.38 -2.53 -4.33
CA CYS A 103 -42.38 -3.07 -3.41
C CYS A 103 -43.73 -3.12 -4.16
N PRO A 104 -44.42 -4.26 -4.22
CA PRO A 104 -45.66 -4.38 -4.97
C PRO A 104 -46.81 -3.77 -4.17
N PHE A 105 -46.78 -2.46 -3.94
CA PHE A 105 -47.91 -1.67 -3.45
C PHE A 105 -47.92 -0.30 -4.13
#